data_AF-T0YZK6-F1
#
_entry.id   AF-T0YZK6-F1
#
_cell.length_a   1.000
_cell.length_b   1.000
_cell.length_c   1.000
_cell.angle_alpha   90.00
_cell.angle_beta   90.00
_cell.angle_gamma   90.00
#
_symmetry.space_group_name_H-M   'P 1'
#
loop_
_entity.id
_entity.type
_entity.pdbx_description
1 polymer ?
#
loop_
_entity_poly.entity_id
_entity_poly.type
_entity_poly.pdbx_seq_one_letter_code
_entity_poly.pdbx_strand_id
1 'polypeptide(L)'
;MLDGASSVDESMLTGEPLPVDKRAGDRVTGATVNQTGTLLLRADKVGADTLLAQIVNLVAQAQRSKAPLQRVADRVAAWFVPAVVAVAVLAFVAWAAFGPDPRYANALIAAVA
;
A
#
# COMPACT_ATOMS: atom_id res chain seq x y z
N MET A 1 -24.05 3.52 -27.90
CA MET A 1 -23.96 2.60 -29.05
C MET A 1 -24.75 3.17 -30.20
N LEU A 2 -24.20 3.17 -31.42
CA LEU A 2 -24.87 3.75 -32.59
C LEU A 2 -25.80 2.73 -33.26
N ASP A 3 -25.35 1.49 -33.45
CA ASP A 3 -26.12 0.44 -34.10
C ASP A 3 -25.62 -0.96 -33.72
N GLY A 4 -26.47 -1.98 -33.89
CA GLY A 4 -26.19 -3.40 -33.61
C GLY A 4 -27.00 -3.99 -32.44
N ALA A 5 -26.70 -5.24 -32.09
CA ALA A 5 -27.14 -5.89 -30.85
C ALA A 5 -26.18 -7.03 -30.50
N SER A 6 -25.75 -7.13 -29.24
CA SER A 6 -24.92 -8.22 -28.75
C SER A 6 -24.96 -8.36 -27.23
N SER A 7 -24.53 -9.51 -26.72
CA SER A 7 -24.17 -9.70 -25.32
C SER A 7 -22.72 -9.27 -25.08
N VAL A 8 -22.52 -8.48 -24.02
CA VAL A 8 -21.20 -7.99 -23.61
C VAL A 8 -20.88 -8.51 -22.22
N ASP A 9 -19.75 -9.18 -22.09
CA ASP A 9 -19.21 -9.64 -20.81
C ASP A 9 -18.46 -8.48 -20.13
N GLU A 10 -19.05 -8.01 -19.02
CA GLU A 10 -18.49 -6.94 -18.18
C GLU A 10 -17.86 -7.46 -16.88
N SER A 11 -17.73 -8.80 -16.72
CA SER A 11 -17.30 -9.45 -15.48
C SER A 11 -15.96 -8.96 -14.94
N MET A 12 -15.01 -8.66 -15.83
CA MET A 12 -13.67 -8.16 -15.48
C MET A 12 -13.68 -6.78 -14.80
N LEU A 13 -14.75 -5.99 -14.95
CA LEU A 13 -14.86 -4.64 -14.38
C LEU A 13 -15.95 -4.54 -13.31
N THR A 14 -17.09 -5.19 -13.50
CA THR A 14 -18.25 -5.10 -12.59
C THR A 14 -18.30 -6.24 -11.58
N GLY A 15 -17.69 -7.39 -11.91
CA GLY A 15 -17.83 -8.63 -11.15
C GLY A 15 -19.13 -9.41 -11.43
N GLU A 16 -19.99 -8.89 -12.30
CA GLU A 16 -21.23 -9.59 -12.71
C GLU A 16 -20.89 -10.74 -13.66
N PRO A 17 -21.24 -12.00 -13.33
CA PRO A 17 -20.81 -13.16 -14.09
C PRO A 17 -21.60 -13.39 -15.39
N LEU A 18 -22.81 -12.83 -15.48
CA LEU A 18 -23.66 -12.98 -16.65
C LEU A 18 -23.40 -11.84 -17.65
N PRO A 19 -23.22 -12.16 -18.94
CA PRO A 19 -23.14 -11.15 -19.98
C PRO A 19 -24.39 -10.26 -20.01
N VAL A 20 -24.19 -8.98 -20.28
CA VAL A 20 -25.26 -7.98 -20.35
C VAL A 20 -25.62 -7.73 -21.80
N ASP A 21 -26.91 -7.83 -22.13
CA ASP A 21 -27.40 -7.50 -23.47
C ASP A 21 -27.28 -5.99 -23.74
N LYS A 22 -26.75 -5.65 -24.92
CA LYS A 22 -26.59 -4.28 -25.40
C LYS A 22 -27.29 -4.10 -26.74
N ARG A 23 -28.00 -2.98 -26.87
CA ARG A 23 -28.71 -2.55 -28.07
C ARG A 23 -28.36 -1.10 -28.41
N ALA A 24 -28.77 -0.65 -29.60
CA ALA A 24 -28.60 0.74 -30.02
C ALA A 24 -29.10 1.71 -28.93
N GLY A 25 -28.30 2.73 -28.63
CA GLY A 25 -28.52 3.64 -27.50
C GLY A 25 -27.77 3.28 -26.22
N ASP A 26 -27.44 2.02 -25.98
CA ASP A 26 -26.79 1.60 -24.72
C ASP A 26 -25.34 2.04 -24.62
N ARG A 27 -24.88 2.24 -23.38
CA ARG A 27 -23.47 2.49 -23.09
C ARG A 27 -22.70 1.17 -23.04
N VAL A 28 -21.52 1.20 -23.62
CA VAL A 28 -20.55 0.09 -23.61
C VAL A 28 -19.28 0.60 -22.96
N THR A 29 -18.77 -0.15 -21.99
CA THR A 29 -17.54 0.21 -21.27
C THR A 29 -16.34 -0.35 -22.01
N GLY A 30 -15.26 0.43 -22.16
CA GLY A 30 -14.02 -0.10 -22.74
C GLY A 30 -13.41 -1.22 -21.87
N ALA A 31 -12.68 -2.13 -22.50
CA ALA A 31 -12.08 -3.33 -21.88
C ALA A 31 -13.06 -4.43 -21.43
N THR A 32 -14.32 -4.37 -21.86
CA THR A 32 -15.29 -5.49 -21.80
C THR A 32 -15.17 -6.37 -23.03
N VAL A 33 -15.69 -7.60 -22.99
CA VAL A 33 -15.60 -8.55 -24.10
C VAL A 33 -16.95 -8.63 -24.81
N ASN A 34 -16.98 -8.23 -26.08
CA ASN A 34 -18.12 -8.45 -26.96
C ASN A 34 -18.17 -9.94 -27.37
N GLN A 35 -19.34 -10.58 -27.29
CA GLN A 35 -19.48 -11.99 -27.61
C GLN A 35 -19.81 -12.21 -29.09
N THR A 36 -21.08 -12.41 -29.43
CA THR A 36 -21.50 -13.01 -30.71
C THR A 36 -21.98 -12.00 -31.76
N GLY A 37 -22.24 -10.74 -31.40
CA GLY A 37 -22.84 -9.73 -32.28
C GLY A 37 -21.83 -8.69 -32.76
N THR A 38 -22.24 -7.87 -33.72
CA THR A 38 -21.44 -6.71 -34.17
C THR A 38 -22.00 -5.43 -33.59
N LEU A 39 -21.12 -4.57 -33.07
CA LEU A 39 -21.49 -3.32 -32.43
C LEU A 39 -20.80 -2.16 -33.16
N LEU A 40 -21.59 -1.18 -33.61
CA LEU A 40 -21.07 0.10 -34.07
C LEU A 40 -21.10 1.10 -32.92
N LEU A 41 -19.93 1.55 -32.48
CA LEU A 41 -19.76 2.35 -31.28
C LEU A 41 -19.24 3.75 -31.63
N ARG A 42 -19.77 4.76 -30.93
CA ARG A 42 -19.14 6.09 -30.83
C ARG A 42 -18.29 6.11 -29.57
N ALA A 43 -17.04 6.54 -29.70
CA ALA A 43 -16.17 6.69 -28.54
C ALA A 43 -16.52 7.99 -27.79
N ASP A 44 -17.16 7.86 -26.63
CA ASP A 44 -17.50 9.02 -25.77
C ASP A 44 -16.32 9.44 -24.87
N LYS A 45 -15.49 8.47 -24.44
CA LYS A 45 -14.28 8.70 -23.62
C LYS A 45 -13.14 7.83 -24.13
N VAL A 46 -11.96 8.40 -24.25
CA VAL A 46 -10.75 7.73 -24.77
C VAL A 46 -9.54 8.00 -23.89
N GLY A 47 -8.54 7.12 -23.95
CA GLY A 47 -7.30 7.26 -23.18
C GLY A 47 -7.53 7.39 -21.67
N ALA A 48 -7.02 8.47 -21.08
CA ALA A 48 -7.06 8.72 -19.64
C ALA A 48 -8.47 8.88 -19.06
N ASP A 49 -9.45 9.22 -19.90
CA ASP A 49 -10.84 9.42 -19.47
C ASP A 49 -11.64 8.13 -19.39
N THR A 50 -11.07 7.01 -19.85
CA THR A 50 -11.73 5.69 -19.80
C THR A 50 -11.92 5.21 -18.36
N LEU A 51 -12.94 4.39 -18.14
CA LEU A 51 -13.21 3.82 -16.82
C LEU A 51 -12.01 3.00 -16.31
N LEU A 52 -11.39 2.20 -17.17
CA LEU A 52 -10.20 1.43 -16.81
C LEU A 52 -9.04 2.33 -16.39
N ALA A 53 -8.76 3.41 -17.14
CA ALA A 53 -7.70 4.35 -16.75
C ALA A 53 -7.98 5.03 -15.41
N GLN A 54 -9.24 5.34 -15.10
CA GLN A 54 -9.64 5.86 -13.80
C GLN A 54 -9.41 4.83 -12.68
N ILE A 55 -9.75 3.55 -12.89
CA ILE A 55 -9.45 2.48 -11.93
C ILE A 55 -7.94 2.37 -11.69
N VAL A 56 -7.14 2.31 -12.75
CA VAL A 56 -5.67 2.24 -12.63
C VAL A 56 -5.13 3.43 -11.83
N ASN A 57 -5.63 4.64 -12.09
CA ASN A 57 -5.23 5.84 -11.36
C ASN A 57 -5.64 5.79 -9.88
N LEU A 58 -6.85 5.31 -9.57
CA LEU A 58 -7.33 5.14 -8.20
C LEU A 58 -6.47 4.12 -7.43
N VAL A 59 -6.17 2.97 -8.05
CA VAL A 59 -5.29 1.94 -7.45
C VAL A 59 -3.89 2.50 -7.22
N ALA A 60 -3.33 3.22 -8.19
CA ALA A 60 -2.01 3.84 -8.04
C ALA A 60 -1.97 4.88 -6.89
N GLN A 61 -3.04 5.66 -6.72
CA GLN A 61 -3.18 6.60 -5.61
C GLN A 61 -3.25 5.87 -4.26
N ALA A 62 -4.06 4.81 -4.16
CA ALA A 62 -4.20 4.01 -2.95
C ALA A 62 -2.90 3.28 -2.54
N GLN A 63 -2.11 2.84 -3.53
CA GLN A 63 -0.80 2.23 -3.26
C GLN A 63 0.20 3.25 -2.70
N ARG A 64 0.19 4.48 -3.21
CA ARG A 64 1.03 5.58 -2.69
C ARG A 64 0.60 6.05 -1.29
N SER A 65 -0.66 5.84 -0.92
CA SER A 65 -1.18 6.21 0.40
C SER A 65 -0.95 5.16 1.49
N LYS A 66 -0.29 4.02 1.20
CA LYS A 66 0.04 3.04 2.25
C LYS A 66 0.91 3.71 3.32
N ALA A 67 0.46 3.56 4.57
CA ALA A 67 0.99 4.28 5.72
C ALA A 67 2.47 3.93 5.99
N PRO A 68 3.31 4.92 6.35
CA PRO A 68 4.73 4.73 6.60
C PRO A 68 4.94 4.09 7.98
N LEU A 69 4.64 2.79 8.09
CA LEU A 69 4.82 2.02 9.34
C LEU A 69 6.26 2.12 9.87
N GLN A 70 7.23 2.25 8.94
CA GLN A 70 8.65 2.44 9.24
C GLN A 70 8.93 3.68 10.10
N ARG A 71 8.20 4.79 9.91
CA ARG A 71 8.43 6.03 10.70
C ARG A 71 8.06 5.88 12.17
N VAL A 72 7.15 4.96 12.50
CA VAL A 72 6.74 4.70 13.89
C VAL A 72 7.83 3.92 14.61
N ALA A 73 8.37 2.87 13.97
CA ALA A 73 9.48 2.09 14.52
C ALA A 73 10.75 2.94 14.70
N ASP A 74 11.11 3.74 13.69
CA ASP A 74 12.29 4.61 13.75
C ASP A 74 12.19 5.65 14.87
N ARG A 75 10.99 6.15 15.17
CA ARG A 75 10.79 7.13 16.24
C ARG A 75 10.94 6.53 17.64
N VAL A 76 10.54 5.27 17.82
CA VAL A 76 10.77 4.55 19.08
C VAL A 76 12.27 4.27 19.24
N ALA A 77 12.93 3.79 18.19
CA ALA A 77 14.37 3.54 18.21
C ALA A 77 15.19 4.81 18.51
N ALA A 78 14.79 5.96 17.97
CA ALA A 78 15.45 7.25 18.18
C ALA A 78 15.48 7.69 19.66
N TRP A 79 14.50 7.29 20.48
CA TRP A 79 14.49 7.57 21.91
C TRP A 79 15.06 6.42 22.74
N PHE A 80 14.83 5.17 22.32
CA PHE A 80 15.27 3.99 23.05
C PHE A 80 16.79 3.86 23.07
N VAL A 81 17.46 4.06 21.93
CA VAL A 81 18.93 3.88 21.83
C VAL A 81 19.69 4.86 22.74
N PRO A 82 19.43 6.19 22.71
CA PRO A 82 20.12 7.10 23.61
C PRO A 82 19.81 6.84 25.09
N ALA A 83 18.58 6.42 25.41
CA ALA A 83 18.19 6.10 26.78
C ALA A 83 18.97 4.91 27.34
N VAL A 84 19.10 3.82 26.58
CA VAL A 84 19.87 2.64 26.99
C VAL A 84 21.35 2.98 27.14
N VAL A 85 21.92 3.76 26.21
CA VAL A 85 23.31 4.23 26.31
C VAL A 85 23.52 5.08 27.55
N ALA A 86 22.61 6.00 27.88
CA ALA A 86 22.69 6.81 29.09
C ALA A 86 22.65 5.94 30.36
N VAL A 87 21.76 4.96 30.42
CA VAL A 87 21.66 4.02 31.55
C VAL A 87 22.94 3.20 31.69
N ALA A 88 23.51 2.69 30.59
CA ALA A 88 24.76 1.93 30.61
C ALA A 88 25.94 2.79 31.12
N VAL A 89 26.03 4.06 30.70
CA VAL A 89 27.05 4.99 31.20
C VAL A 89 26.86 5.27 32.70
N LEU A 90 25.62 5.49 33.15
CA LEU A 90 25.32 5.70 34.56
C LEU A 90 25.66 4.48 35.42
N ALA A 91 25.31 3.28 34.94
CA ALA A 91 25.66 2.02 35.60
C ALA A 91 27.18 1.84 35.71
N PHE A 92 27.92 2.10 34.62
CA PHE A 92 29.38 2.07 34.63
C PHE A 92 29.98 3.02 35.66
N VAL A 93 29.52 4.28 35.70
CA VAL A 93 30.02 5.29 36.65
C VAL A 93 29.68 4.90 38.09
N ALA A 94 28.46 4.42 38.36
CA ALA A 94 28.03 4.00 39.68
C ALA A 94 28.87 2.82 40.21
N TRP A 95 29.11 1.80 39.39
CA TRP A 95 29.94 0.65 39.79
C TRP A 95 31.43 0.98 39.86
N ALA A 96 31.94 1.89 39.02
CA ALA A 96 33.33 2.35 39.11
C ALA A 96 33.59 3.14 40.41
N ALA A 97 32.61 3.93 40.88
CA ALA A 97 32.74 4.76 42.08
C ALA A 97 32.47 4.00 43.40
N PHE A 98 31.47 3.12 43.43
CA PHE A 98 30.99 2.47 44.67
C PHE A 98 31.09 0.94 44.67
N GLY A 99 31.60 0.33 43.60
CA GLY A 99 31.68 -1.12 43.46
C GLY A 99 32.76 -1.77 44.34
N PRO A 100 32.57 -3.04 44.74
CA PRO A 100 33.59 -3.84 45.43
C PRO A 100 34.73 -4.21 44.47
N ASP A 101 35.95 -4.36 45.00
CA ASP A 101 37.12 -4.74 44.22
C ASP A 101 36.96 -6.15 43.60
N PRO A 102 37.31 -6.37 42.32
CA PRO A 102 37.96 -5.45 41.37
C PRO A 102 36.96 -4.56 40.59
N ARG A 103 37.03 -3.25 40.83
CA ARG A 103 36.04 -2.25 40.39
C ARG A 103 35.86 -2.15 38.87
N TYR A 104 36.95 -2.20 38.11
CA TYR A 104 36.91 -2.07 36.65
C TYR A 104 36.30 -3.30 35.95
N ALA A 105 36.49 -4.50 36.49
CA ALA A 105 35.90 -5.72 35.92
C ALA A 105 34.38 -5.77 36.16
N ASN A 106 33.91 -5.39 37.36
CA ASN A 106 32.50 -5.32 37.69
C ASN A 106 31.77 -4.18 36.93
N ALA A 107 32.41 -3.02 36.75
CA ALA A 107 31.84 -1.92 35.97
C ALA A 107 31.64 -2.30 34.49
N LEU A 108 32.55 -3.09 33.91
CA LEU A 108 32.45 -3.53 32.51
C LEU A 108 31.36 -4.60 32.32
N ILE A 109 31.14 -5.47 33.32
CA ILE A 109 30.03 -6.45 33.30
C ILE A 109 28.67 -5.75 33.44
N ALA A 110 28.54 -4.79 34.37
CA ALA A 110 27.28 -4.06 34.58
C ALA A 110 26.92 -3.09 33.43
N ALA A 111 27.89 -2.69 32.59
CA ALA A 111 27.64 -1.87 31.40
C ALA A 111 27.19 -2.69 30.18
N VAL A 112 27.43 -4.02 30.19
CA VAL A 112 27.17 -4.92 29.06
C VAL A 112 25.98 -5.87 29.33
N ALA A 113 25.71 -6.19 30.60
CA ALA A 113 24.56 -7.00 31.04
C ALA A 113 23.27 -6.18 31.14
#